data_AF-A0A849K617-F1
#
_entry.id   AF-A0A849K617-F1
#
_cell.length_a   1.000
_cell.length_b   1.000
_cell.length_c   1.000
_cell.angle_alpha   90.00
_cell.angle_beta   90.00
_cell.angle_gamma   90.00
#
_symmetry.space_group_name_H-M   'P 1'
#
loop_
_entity.id
_entity.type
_entity.pdbx_description
1 polymer ?
#
loop_
_entity_poly.entity_id
_entity_poly.type
_entity_poly.pdbx_seq_one_letter_code
_entity_poly.pdbx_strand_id
1 'polypeptide(L)'
;MQAPAGPDEDPRGGFIRGGWATPYLQADPEAAMAAFTGRAAHGAAPGGMLFGHRTYDDVVGYWLTTTEPNPFSEVLRASPKYVATRDPDVELAWPASFPLVGEAIQTVARLREQGDGDLVVLGSGALVRDLAAAGLVDRYVLTTLPVVLGQGTRLFAGTPLDLEVRWSTTSPSGIVTTEYAVRRP
;
A
#
# COMPACT_ATOMS: atom_id res chain seq x y z
N MET A 1 -0.32 -3.01 -9.86
CA MET A 1 -1.70 -2.76 -9.41
C MET A 1 -2.12 -1.41 -9.98
N GLN A 2 -3.30 -1.34 -10.60
CA GLN A 2 -3.85 -0.12 -11.21
C GLN A 2 -5.37 -0.16 -11.07
N ALA A 3 -5.96 0.93 -10.60
CA ALA A 3 -7.40 1.14 -10.42
C ALA A 3 -8.20 -0.01 -9.76
N PRO A 4 -7.79 -0.55 -8.59
CA PRO A 4 -8.54 -1.61 -7.90
C PRO A 4 -9.92 -1.17 -7.38
N ALA A 5 -10.09 0.09 -6.98
CA ALA A 5 -11.28 0.55 -6.25
C ALA A 5 -12.33 1.21 -7.17
N GLY A 6 -11.92 2.22 -7.94
CA GLY A 6 -12.85 3.04 -8.74
C GLY A 6 -12.75 2.77 -10.25
N PRO A 7 -13.86 2.88 -11.01
CA PRO A 7 -13.86 2.72 -12.47
C PRO A 7 -12.91 3.71 -13.17
N ASP A 8 -12.80 4.93 -12.65
CA ASP A 8 -11.97 6.01 -13.20
C ASP A 8 -10.72 6.31 -12.36
N GLU A 9 -10.37 5.44 -11.40
CA GLU A 9 -9.29 5.69 -10.42
C GLU A 9 -7.91 5.88 -11.11
N ASP A 10 -7.62 5.14 -12.18
CA ASP A 10 -6.35 5.27 -12.91
C ASP A 10 -6.46 4.76 -14.36
N PRO A 11 -6.90 5.62 -15.31
CA PRO A 11 -7.10 5.22 -16.70
C PRO A 11 -5.82 5.24 -17.54
N ARG A 12 -4.66 5.58 -16.93
CA ARG A 12 -3.40 5.79 -17.68
C ARG A 12 -3.00 4.55 -18.47
N GLY A 13 -2.40 4.76 -19.64
CA GLY A 13 -2.00 3.67 -20.53
C GLY A 13 -3.18 2.93 -21.17
N GLY A 14 -4.36 3.55 -21.23
CA GLY A 14 -5.57 2.95 -21.82
C GLY A 14 -6.17 1.83 -20.97
N PHE A 15 -6.00 1.89 -19.64
CA PHE A 15 -6.54 0.87 -18.75
C PHE A 15 -8.07 1.00 -18.62
N ILE A 16 -8.80 -0.05 -18.99
CA ILE A 16 -10.27 -0.05 -19.09
C ILE A 16 -10.98 -0.91 -18.03
N ARG A 17 -10.25 -1.41 -17.02
CA ARG A 17 -10.82 -2.33 -16.02
C ARG A 17 -10.81 -1.74 -14.61
N GLY A 18 -11.04 -0.43 -14.46
CA GLY A 18 -11.10 0.18 -13.13
C GLY A 18 -12.19 -0.44 -12.25
N GLY A 19 -11.97 -0.45 -10.94
CA GLY A 19 -12.88 -1.04 -9.95
C GLY A 19 -12.92 -2.58 -9.95
N TRP A 20 -11.94 -3.22 -10.59
CA TRP A 20 -11.92 -4.67 -10.78
C TRP A 20 -11.85 -5.47 -9.47
N ALA A 21 -11.32 -4.89 -8.38
CA ALA A 21 -11.17 -5.61 -7.12
C ALA A 21 -12.46 -5.60 -6.29
N THR A 22 -13.34 -4.62 -6.50
CA THR A 22 -14.53 -4.35 -5.67
C THR A 22 -15.42 -5.57 -5.49
N PRO A 23 -15.82 -6.35 -6.53
CA PRO A 23 -16.69 -7.51 -6.32
C PRO A 23 -16.08 -8.59 -5.43
N TYR A 24 -14.76 -8.77 -5.49
CA TYR A 24 -14.04 -9.77 -4.68
C TYR A 24 -13.91 -9.32 -3.23
N LEU A 25 -13.55 -8.04 -3.01
CA LEU A 25 -13.40 -7.49 -1.66
C LEU A 25 -14.76 -7.37 -0.93
N GLN A 26 -15.85 -7.12 -1.66
CA GLN A 26 -17.21 -7.10 -1.10
C GLN A 26 -17.72 -8.51 -0.77
N ALA A 27 -17.36 -9.51 -1.56
CA ALA A 27 -17.74 -10.90 -1.29
C ALA A 27 -17.06 -11.49 -0.04
N ASP A 28 -15.93 -10.88 0.38
CA ASP A 28 -15.14 -11.35 1.51
C ASP A 28 -14.51 -10.18 2.29
N PRO A 29 -15.30 -9.47 3.12
CA PRO A 29 -14.84 -8.29 3.84
C PRO A 29 -13.72 -8.58 4.85
N GLU A 30 -13.67 -9.79 5.41
CA GLU A 30 -12.61 -10.21 6.32
C GLU A 30 -11.27 -10.36 5.57
N ALA A 31 -11.27 -11.06 4.43
CA ALA A 31 -10.08 -11.14 3.58
C ALA A 31 -9.67 -9.77 3.04
N ALA A 32 -10.63 -8.90 2.73
CA ALA A 32 -10.37 -7.52 2.33
C ALA A 32 -9.65 -6.74 3.45
N MET A 33 -10.16 -6.81 4.69
CA MET A 33 -9.53 -6.15 5.83
C MET A 33 -8.11 -6.68 6.07
N ALA A 34 -7.92 -8.01 6.00
CA ALA A 34 -6.60 -8.63 6.11
C ALA A 34 -5.65 -8.20 4.97
N ALA A 35 -6.17 -7.95 3.77
CA ALA A 35 -5.38 -7.45 2.65
C ALA A 35 -4.87 -6.01 2.85
N PHE A 36 -5.66 -5.15 3.51
CA PHE A 36 -5.28 -3.75 3.78
C PHE A 36 -4.40 -3.60 5.02
N THR A 37 -4.66 -4.37 6.06
CA THR A 37 -3.94 -4.28 7.35
C THR A 37 -2.80 -5.28 7.46
N GLY A 38 -2.68 -6.24 6.54
CA GLY A 38 -1.80 -7.38 6.68
C GLY A 38 -2.10 -8.15 7.97
N ARG A 39 -1.06 -8.68 8.62
CA ARG A 39 -1.19 -9.27 9.96
C ARG A 39 -1.40 -8.21 11.06
N ALA A 40 -1.32 -6.91 10.74
CA ALA A 40 -1.45 -5.82 11.71
C ALA A 40 -2.90 -5.56 12.17
N ALA A 41 -3.84 -6.49 11.89
CA ALA A 41 -5.11 -6.59 12.60
C ALA A 41 -4.96 -6.76 14.14
N HIS A 42 -3.72 -6.85 14.66
CA HIS A 42 -3.41 -6.94 16.08
C HIS A 42 -2.54 -5.77 16.60
N GLY A 43 -3.18 -4.60 16.76
CA GLY A 43 -3.00 -3.77 17.97
C GLY A 43 -1.79 -2.84 18.10
N ALA A 44 -0.88 -2.74 17.13
CA ALA A 44 0.18 -1.73 17.16
C ALA A 44 0.05 -0.76 15.97
N ALA A 45 0.03 0.55 16.25
CA ALA A 45 0.16 1.56 15.22
C ALA A 45 1.54 1.41 14.55
N PRO A 46 1.64 1.46 13.21
CA PRO A 46 2.94 1.46 12.56
C PRO A 46 3.74 2.69 13.00
N GLY A 47 5.07 2.58 12.94
CA GLY A 47 5.97 3.73 13.16
C GLY A 47 5.70 4.88 12.19
N GLY A 48 5.16 4.54 11.02
CA GLY A 48 4.59 5.49 10.08
C GLY A 48 4.00 4.79 8.85
N MET A 49 3.27 5.56 8.06
CA MET A 49 2.72 5.13 6.79
C MET A 49 3.30 5.96 5.67
N LEU A 50 3.61 5.32 4.54
CA LEU A 50 4.21 5.95 3.38
C LEU A 50 3.27 5.81 2.17
N PHE A 51 3.07 6.93 1.46
CA PHE A 51 2.19 7.02 0.32
C PHE A 51 2.88 7.71 -0.85
N GLY A 52 2.50 7.35 -2.08
CA GLY A 52 2.65 8.28 -3.21
C GLY A 52 1.50 9.29 -3.20
N HIS A 53 1.75 10.54 -3.61
CA HIS A 53 0.78 11.64 -3.57
C HIS A 53 -0.65 11.27 -4.00
N ARG A 54 -0.82 10.69 -5.20
CA ARG A 54 -2.15 10.28 -5.70
C ARG A 54 -2.82 9.22 -4.81
N THR A 55 -2.06 8.25 -4.33
CA THR A 55 -2.60 7.22 -3.44
C THR A 55 -2.96 7.81 -2.08
N TYR A 56 -2.23 8.81 -1.62
CA TYR A 56 -2.61 9.57 -0.42
C TYR A 56 -3.98 10.24 -0.62
N ASP A 57 -4.19 10.96 -1.72
CA ASP A 57 -5.48 11.60 -2.01
C ASP A 57 -6.61 10.58 -2.10
N ASP A 58 -6.42 9.50 -2.87
CA ASP A 58 -7.44 8.49 -3.11
C ASP A 58 -7.77 7.69 -1.84
N VAL A 59 -6.75 7.14 -1.17
CA VAL A 59 -6.92 6.21 -0.03
C VAL A 59 -7.22 6.97 1.25
N VAL A 60 -6.39 7.96 1.61
CA VAL A 60 -6.61 8.71 2.85
C VAL A 60 -7.88 9.56 2.73
N GLY A 61 -8.13 10.11 1.54
CA GLY A 61 -9.38 10.82 1.25
C GLY A 61 -10.60 9.94 1.47
N TYR A 62 -10.65 8.75 0.88
CA TYR A 62 -11.77 7.82 1.04
C TYR A 62 -11.99 7.42 2.51
N TRP A 63 -10.94 6.94 3.19
CA TRP A 63 -11.08 6.38 4.54
C TRP A 63 -11.34 7.44 5.62
N LEU A 64 -10.85 8.68 5.46
CA LEU A 64 -11.08 9.73 6.45
C LEU A 64 -12.36 10.52 6.25
N THR A 65 -13.01 10.38 5.09
CA THR A 65 -14.34 10.94 4.78
C THR A 65 -15.50 9.96 4.94
N THR A 66 -15.20 8.65 5.01
CA THR A 66 -16.21 7.63 5.28
C THR A 66 -16.83 7.85 6.67
N THR A 67 -18.17 7.86 6.73
CA THR A 67 -18.94 8.14 7.95
C THR A 67 -19.14 6.92 8.86
N GLU A 68 -18.94 5.72 8.33
CA GLU A 68 -19.04 4.49 9.13
C GLU A 68 -17.76 4.28 9.96
N PRO A 69 -17.87 4.11 11.28
CA PRO A 69 -16.71 3.82 12.13
C PRO A 69 -16.03 2.54 11.67
N ASN A 70 -14.75 2.64 11.34
CA ASN A 70 -13.92 1.47 11.08
C ASN A 70 -12.56 1.62 11.79
N PRO A 71 -11.99 0.52 12.32
CA PRO A 71 -10.71 0.57 13.04
C PRO A 71 -9.55 1.12 12.22
N PHE A 72 -9.63 1.03 10.89
CA PHE A 72 -8.56 1.47 10.00
C PHE A 72 -8.48 3.00 9.88
N SER A 73 -9.60 3.70 9.90
CA SER A 73 -9.65 5.17 9.92
C SER A 73 -9.00 5.74 11.18
N GLU A 74 -9.17 5.10 12.34
CA GLU A 74 -8.51 5.53 13.57
C GLU A 74 -6.99 5.37 13.50
N VAL A 75 -6.51 4.23 12.98
CA VAL A 75 -5.08 4.01 12.73
C VAL A 75 -4.53 5.04 11.74
N LEU A 76 -5.25 5.33 10.65
CA LEU A 76 -4.87 6.35 9.67
C LEU A 76 -4.79 7.75 10.27
N ARG A 77 -5.72 8.12 11.17
CA ARG A 77 -5.70 9.42 11.87
C ARG A 77 -4.51 9.52 12.81
N ALA A 78 -4.21 8.46 13.55
CA ALA A 78 -3.16 8.46 14.57
C ALA A 78 -1.73 8.31 14.01
N SER A 79 -1.56 7.67 12.85
CA SER A 79 -0.22 7.36 12.31
C SER A 79 0.39 8.54 11.55
N PRO A 80 1.71 8.80 11.68
CA PRO A 80 2.43 9.69 10.77
C PRO A 80 2.28 9.23 9.31
N LYS A 81 2.00 10.15 8.39
CA LYS A 81 1.82 9.87 6.96
C LYS A 81 2.87 10.62 6.16
N TYR A 82 3.83 9.91 5.60
CA TYR A 82 4.86 10.46 4.74
C TYR A 82 4.39 10.37 3.28
N VAL A 83 4.39 11.47 2.56
CA VAL A 83 3.81 11.54 1.21
C VAL A 83 4.89 11.88 0.19
N ALA A 84 5.32 10.88 -0.58
CA ALA A 84 6.25 11.06 -1.68
C ALA A 84 5.59 11.86 -2.81
N THR A 85 6.19 13.01 -3.12
CA THR A 85 5.70 13.94 -4.14
C THR A 85 6.88 14.54 -4.91
N ARG A 86 6.59 15.09 -6.09
CA ARG A 86 7.52 15.90 -6.88
C ARG A 86 7.14 17.39 -6.86
N ASP A 87 5.99 17.71 -6.31
CA ASP A 87 5.48 19.06 -6.19
C ASP A 87 6.00 19.68 -4.87
N PRO A 88 6.86 20.71 -4.93
CA PRO A 88 7.38 21.38 -3.73
C PRO A 88 6.30 22.16 -2.98
N ASP A 89 5.21 22.53 -3.64
CA ASP A 89 4.15 23.38 -3.10
C ASP A 89 2.90 22.57 -2.71
N VAL A 90 3.04 21.24 -2.58
CA VAL A 90 1.93 20.35 -2.28
C VAL A 90 1.28 20.66 -0.93
N GLU A 91 -0.04 20.78 -0.92
CA GLU A 91 -0.84 20.86 0.30
C GLU A 91 -1.39 19.49 0.67
N LEU A 92 -1.11 19.03 1.89
CA LEU A 92 -1.59 17.75 2.41
C LEU A 92 -2.82 17.98 3.30
N ALA A 93 -4.00 17.61 2.80
CA ALA A 93 -5.28 17.92 3.44
C ALA A 93 -5.58 17.20 4.78
N TRP A 94 -4.79 16.20 5.17
CA TRP A 94 -5.07 15.30 6.29
C TRP A 94 -4.05 15.47 7.42
N PRO A 95 -4.45 15.30 8.70
CA PRO A 95 -3.59 15.54 9.86
C PRO A 95 -2.40 14.57 9.92
N ALA A 96 -1.31 15.01 10.55
CA ALA A 96 -0.08 14.22 10.69
C ALA A 96 0.50 13.74 9.34
N SER A 97 0.44 14.59 8.32
CA SER A 97 0.97 14.32 6.98
C SER A 97 2.19 15.20 6.69
N PHE A 98 3.25 14.59 6.13
CA PHE A 98 4.54 15.23 5.88
C PHE A 98 4.97 14.99 4.42
N PRO A 99 5.19 16.04 3.62
CA PRO A 99 5.62 15.86 2.24
C PRO A 99 7.09 15.44 2.17
N LEU A 100 7.39 14.46 1.31
CA LEU A 100 8.73 14.00 0.96
C LEU A 100 9.04 14.40 -0.49
N VAL A 101 9.38 15.68 -0.69
CA VAL A 101 9.64 16.25 -2.02
C VAL A 101 11.00 15.78 -2.53
N GLY A 102 11.04 14.86 -3.49
CA GLY A 102 12.29 14.35 -4.08
C GLY A 102 13.16 13.46 -3.16
N GLU A 103 12.86 13.39 -1.87
CA GLU A 103 13.72 12.76 -0.83
C GLU A 103 13.13 11.46 -0.27
N ALA A 104 12.23 10.80 -1.01
CA ALA A 104 11.51 9.63 -0.49
C ALA A 104 12.46 8.48 -0.08
N ILE A 105 13.44 8.15 -0.92
CA ILE A 105 14.39 7.06 -0.66
C ILE A 105 15.28 7.38 0.55
N GLN A 106 15.87 8.59 0.58
CA GLN A 106 16.77 9.05 1.65
C GLN A 106 16.04 9.13 2.99
N THR A 107 14.80 9.66 2.98
CA THR A 107 14.00 9.78 4.20
C THR A 107 13.60 8.40 4.72
N VAL A 108 13.17 7.48 3.85
CA VAL A 108 12.83 6.12 4.28
C VAL A 108 14.06 5.38 4.82
N ALA A 109 15.23 5.54 4.19
CA ALA A 109 16.48 4.97 4.70
C ALA A 109 16.81 5.47 6.11
N ARG A 110 16.70 6.79 6.34
CA ARG A 110 16.93 7.41 7.66
C ARG A 110 15.90 6.97 8.71
N LEU A 111 14.61 6.93 8.36
CA LEU A 111 13.56 6.45 9.28
C LEU A 111 13.76 4.98 9.64
N ARG A 112 14.20 4.16 8.67
CA ARG A 112 14.55 2.76 8.90
C ARG A 112 15.72 2.60 9.89
N GLU A 113 16.72 3.47 9.81
CA GLU A 113 17.86 3.47 10.75
C GLU A 113 17.47 3.89 12.18
N GLN A 114 16.46 4.76 12.32
CA GLN A 114 15.95 5.19 13.63
C GLN A 114 15.25 4.04 14.38
N GLY A 115 14.65 3.10 13.65
CA GLY A 115 14.08 1.87 14.25
C GLY A 115 12.76 2.07 15.00
N ASP A 116 12.06 3.17 14.77
CA ASP A 116 10.81 3.56 15.46
C ASP A 116 9.56 2.77 15.01
N GLY A 117 9.72 1.48 14.70
CA GLY A 117 8.65 0.58 14.27
C GLY A 117 8.55 0.40 12.74
N ASP A 118 7.52 -0.33 12.31
CA ASP A 118 7.31 -0.63 10.90
C ASP A 118 6.86 0.61 10.10
N LEU A 119 7.49 0.85 8.95
CA LEU A 119 7.00 1.77 7.93
C LEU A 119 6.14 1.02 6.92
N VAL A 120 4.84 1.28 6.92
CA VAL A 120 3.90 0.58 6.04
C VAL A 120 3.69 1.38 4.76
N VAL A 121 3.98 0.78 3.61
CA VAL A 121 3.78 1.42 2.31
C VAL A 121 2.40 1.05 1.75
N LEU A 122 1.45 1.96 1.87
CA LEU A 122 0.12 1.82 1.26
C LEU A 122 0.13 2.48 -0.11
N GLY A 123 0.87 1.84 -1.02
CA GLY A 123 1.09 2.35 -2.37
C GLY A 123 1.87 3.68 -2.43
N SER A 124 2.05 4.28 -3.60
CA SER A 124 1.66 3.74 -4.91
C SER A 124 2.59 2.60 -5.34
N GLY A 125 2.17 1.79 -6.31
CA GLY A 125 3.03 0.75 -6.88
C GLY A 125 4.34 1.29 -7.50
N ALA A 126 4.40 2.58 -7.87
CA ALA A 126 5.66 3.21 -8.28
C ALA A 126 6.61 3.39 -7.10
N LEU A 127 6.12 3.91 -5.97
CA LEU A 127 6.92 4.08 -4.77
C LEU A 127 7.46 2.76 -4.24
N VAL A 128 6.63 1.70 -4.23
CA VAL A 128 7.09 0.36 -3.83
C VAL A 128 8.22 -0.15 -4.73
N ARG A 129 8.17 0.11 -6.05
CA ARG A 129 9.25 -0.26 -6.98
C ARG A 129 10.53 0.52 -6.72
N ASP A 130 10.41 1.83 -6.49
CA ASP A 130 11.57 2.69 -6.22
C ASP A 130 12.27 2.26 -4.92
N LEU A 131 11.50 1.96 -3.87
CA LEU A 131 12.03 1.44 -2.60
C LEU A 131 12.65 0.05 -2.74
N ALA A 132 12.00 -0.83 -3.52
CA ALA A 132 12.52 -2.17 -3.79
C ALA A 132 13.85 -2.11 -4.54
N ALA A 133 13.96 -1.24 -5.55
CA ALA A 133 15.19 -1.01 -6.30
C ALA A 133 16.33 -0.45 -5.41
N ALA A 134 15.98 0.33 -4.39
CA ALA A 134 16.92 0.82 -3.38
C ALA A 134 17.23 -0.19 -2.25
N GLY A 135 16.66 -1.40 -2.25
CA GLY A 135 16.88 -2.40 -1.21
C GLY A 135 16.23 -2.08 0.15
N LEU A 136 15.26 -1.15 0.15
CA LEU A 136 14.61 -0.62 1.35
C LEU A 136 13.34 -1.38 1.76
N VAL A 137 12.92 -2.40 1.01
CA VAL A 137 11.77 -3.23 1.37
C VAL A 137 12.25 -4.48 2.11
N ASP A 138 11.85 -4.63 3.37
CA ASP A 138 12.17 -5.80 4.20
C ASP A 138 11.13 -6.93 4.06
N ARG A 139 9.85 -6.57 3.87
CA ARG A 139 8.72 -7.51 3.81
C ARG A 139 7.70 -7.11 2.75
N TYR A 140 7.07 -8.11 2.14
CA TYR A 140 5.92 -7.94 1.27
C TYR A 140 4.71 -8.69 1.83
N VAL A 141 3.58 -8.00 1.97
CA VAL A 141 2.28 -8.65 2.15
C VAL A 141 1.57 -8.58 0.81
N LEU A 142 1.45 -9.71 0.12
CA LEU A 142 0.87 -9.80 -1.21
C LEU A 142 -0.50 -10.46 -1.14
N THR A 143 -1.53 -9.70 -1.49
CA THR A 143 -2.90 -10.20 -1.64
C THR A 143 -3.20 -10.43 -3.12
N THR A 144 -3.50 -11.68 -3.47
CA THR A 144 -3.82 -12.13 -4.81
C THR A 144 -5.32 -12.42 -4.91
N LEU A 145 -5.99 -11.73 -5.83
CA LEU A 145 -7.39 -11.96 -6.15
C LEU A 145 -7.50 -12.94 -7.33
N PRO A 146 -8.53 -13.80 -7.41
CA PRO A 146 -8.70 -14.80 -8.45
C PRO A 146 -9.19 -14.17 -9.78
N VAL A 147 -8.36 -13.30 -10.37
CA VAL A 147 -8.66 -12.58 -11.61
C VAL A 147 -7.41 -12.37 -12.46
N VAL A 148 -7.56 -12.52 -13.77
CA VAL A 148 -6.53 -12.16 -14.75
C VAL A 148 -6.94 -10.87 -15.44
N LEU A 149 -6.21 -9.77 -15.15
CA LEU A 149 -6.52 -8.46 -15.72
C LEU A 149 -6.09 -8.31 -17.18
N GLY A 150 -5.04 -9.03 -17.60
CA GLY A 150 -4.49 -9.00 -18.96
C GLY A 150 -3.69 -7.73 -19.31
N GLN A 151 -3.88 -6.64 -18.57
CA GLN A 151 -3.23 -5.35 -18.79
C GLN A 151 -3.05 -4.57 -17.47
N GLY A 152 -2.35 -3.42 -17.56
CA GLY A 152 -2.15 -2.49 -16.45
C GLY A 152 -0.75 -2.53 -15.87
N THR A 153 -0.54 -1.73 -14.82
CA THR A 153 0.77 -1.54 -14.19
C THR A 153 1.20 -2.77 -13.37
N ARG A 154 2.40 -3.31 -13.63
CA ARG A 154 2.99 -4.42 -12.86
C ARG A 154 3.68 -3.91 -11.60
N LEU A 155 3.54 -4.66 -10.50
CA LEU A 155 4.28 -4.38 -9.26
C LEU A 155 5.75 -4.77 -9.42
N PHE A 156 6.00 -5.98 -9.93
CA PHE A 156 7.34 -6.51 -10.17
C PHE A 156 7.67 -6.42 -11.66
N ALA A 157 8.66 -5.60 -12.00
CA ALA A 157 9.17 -5.45 -13.36
C ALA A 157 10.60 -4.90 -13.31
N GLY A 158 11.61 -5.78 -13.19
CA GLY A 158 13.01 -5.41 -13.42
C GLY A 158 14.02 -5.95 -12.40
N THR A 159 13.68 -5.98 -11.10
CA THR A 159 14.63 -6.35 -10.05
C THR A 159 14.38 -7.79 -9.57
N PRO A 160 15.35 -8.71 -9.73
CA PRO A 160 15.29 -10.03 -9.09
C PRO A 160 15.23 -9.89 -7.57
N LEU A 161 14.35 -10.65 -6.92
CA LEU A 161 14.17 -10.67 -5.48
C LEU A 161 13.99 -12.11 -5.02
N ASP A 162 14.83 -12.54 -4.09
CA ASP A 162 14.64 -13.80 -3.39
C ASP A 162 13.72 -13.57 -2.19
N LEU A 163 12.63 -14.31 -2.14
CA LEU A 163 11.61 -14.16 -1.10
C LEU A 163 11.48 -15.45 -0.29
N GLU A 164 11.33 -15.31 1.02
CA GLU A 164 10.99 -16.39 1.93
C GLU A 164 9.55 -16.24 2.39
N VAL A 165 8.72 -17.25 2.17
CA VAL A 165 7.36 -17.29 2.71
C VAL A 165 7.43 -17.33 4.24
N ARG A 166 6.85 -16.33 4.89
CA ARG A 166 6.70 -16.27 6.35
C ARG A 166 5.33 -16.78 6.80
N TRP A 167 4.30 -16.50 6.01
CA TRP A 167 2.93 -16.88 6.31
C TRP A 167 2.08 -16.83 5.04
N SER A 168 1.04 -17.66 4.95
CA SER A 168 0.06 -17.61 3.88
C SER A 168 -1.31 -18.07 4.37
N THR A 169 -2.37 -17.50 3.79
CA THR A 169 -3.75 -17.95 3.98
C THR A 169 -4.52 -17.89 2.66
N THR A 170 -5.60 -18.65 2.58
CA THR A 170 -6.56 -18.60 1.48
C THR A 170 -7.95 -18.50 2.06
N SER A 171 -8.69 -17.48 1.65
CA SER A 171 -10.06 -17.28 2.10
C SER A 171 -11.04 -18.15 1.30
N PRO A 172 -12.28 -18.36 1.79
CA PRO A 172 -13.29 -19.14 1.07
C PRO A 172 -13.64 -18.59 -0.32
N SER A 173 -13.46 -17.27 -0.53
CA SER A 173 -13.67 -16.62 -1.84
C SER A 173 -12.49 -16.77 -2.81
N GLY A 174 -11.40 -17.42 -2.37
CA GLY A 174 -10.20 -17.65 -3.18
C GLY A 174 -9.18 -16.51 -3.15
N ILE A 175 -9.32 -15.55 -2.23
CA ILE A 175 -8.29 -14.53 -2.00
C ILE A 175 -7.12 -15.18 -1.25
N VAL A 176 -5.91 -15.03 -1.80
CA VAL A 176 -4.69 -15.56 -1.19
C VAL A 176 -3.85 -14.41 -0.67
N THR A 177 -3.56 -14.40 0.63
CA THR A 177 -2.65 -13.41 1.23
C THR A 177 -1.40 -14.12 1.70
N THR A 178 -0.24 -13.64 1.27
CA THR A 178 1.06 -14.22 1.65
C THR A 178 2.01 -13.13 2.14
N GLU A 179 2.59 -13.35 3.32
CA GLU A 179 3.69 -12.55 3.84
C GLU A 179 5.02 -13.18 3.42
N TYR A 180 5.86 -12.36 2.80
CA TYR A 180 7.22 -12.71 2.40
C TYR A 180 8.22 -11.81 3.12
N ALA A 181 9.33 -12.39 3.55
CA ALA A 181 10.54 -11.64 3.89
C ALA A 181 11.48 -11.60 2.68
N VAL A 182 12.11 -10.46 2.45
CA VAL A 182 13.17 -10.33 1.43
C VAL A 182 14.44 -10.99 1.96
N ARG A 183 15.00 -11.93 1.21
CA ARG A 183 16.31 -12.50 1.51
C ARG A 183 17.38 -11.50 1.08
N ARG A 184 18.24 -11.13 2.02
CA ARG A 184 19.46 -10.38 1.72
C ARG A 184 20.62 -11.37 1.60
N PRO A 185 21.53 -11.17 0.63
CA PRO A 185 22.76 -11.93 0.53
C PRO A 185 23.65 -11.75 1.77
#